data_AF-A0A7J5EGS3-F1
#
_entry.id   AF-A0A7J5EGS3-F1
#
_cell.length_a   1.000
_cell.length_b   1.000
_cell.length_c   1.000
_cell.angle_alpha   90.00
_cell.angle_beta   90.00
_cell.angle_gamma   90.00
#
_symmetry.space_group_name_H-M   'P 1'
#
loop_
_entity.id
_entity.type
_entity.pdbx_description
1 polymer ?
#
loop_
_entity_poly.entity_id
_entity_poly.type
_entity_poly.pdbx_seq_one_letter_code
_entity_poly.pdbx_strand_id
1 'polypeptide(L)'
;MTGMNEMTGKSSTGMGTSFTAEDRGFVYAVARRFVRAPEDAEDITQEALLLAYRYRDAFRGDARYRTWLYRITTRAALTYLRRTGRSRVRV
;
A
#
# COMPACT_ATOMS: atom_id res chain seq x y z
N MET A 1 -4.55 10.99 20.93
CA MET A 1 -3.48 10.84 19.91
C MET A 1 -3.13 9.36 19.86
N THR A 2 -3.94 8.59 19.13
CA THR A 2 -4.21 7.17 19.39
C THR A 2 -3.11 6.24 18.84
N GLY A 3 -2.39 5.59 19.76
CA GLY A 3 -2.04 4.17 19.73
C GLY A 3 -1.68 3.50 18.39
N MET A 4 -0.75 4.05 17.60
CA MET A 4 -0.22 3.39 16.39
C MET A 4 1.15 2.72 16.57
N ASN A 5 1.56 2.42 17.82
CA ASN A 5 2.89 1.86 18.11
C ASN A 5 2.89 0.43 18.71
N GLU A 6 1.78 -0.29 18.69
CA GLU A 6 1.67 -1.56 19.45
C GLU A 6 1.21 -2.79 18.63
N MET A 7 1.49 -2.85 17.34
CA MET A 7 1.59 -4.14 16.65
C MET A 7 2.98 -4.31 16.01
N THR A 8 3.86 -4.80 16.89
CA THR A 8 4.87 -5.85 16.64
C THR A 8 6.00 -5.54 15.67
N GLY A 9 6.97 -4.76 16.17
CA GLY A 9 8.34 -5.26 16.15
C GLY A 9 8.44 -6.56 16.97
N LYS A 10 8.71 -7.66 16.28
CA LYS A 10 9.06 -9.06 16.68
C LYS A 10 8.31 -9.96 15.69
N SER A 11 8.90 -10.44 14.60
CA SER A 11 10.04 -11.35 14.57
C SER A 11 10.58 -11.44 13.14
N SER A 12 11.86 -11.71 13.01
CA SER A 12 12.68 -11.86 11.79
C SER A 12 12.30 -13.05 10.87
N THR A 13 11.04 -13.49 10.86
CA THR A 13 10.59 -14.66 10.09
C THR A 13 9.22 -14.38 9.47
N GLY A 14 9.22 -13.82 8.24
CA GLY A 14 8.03 -13.68 7.39
C GLY A 14 7.01 -12.66 7.86
N MET A 15 6.77 -11.61 7.07
CA MET A 15 5.56 -10.79 7.22
C MET A 15 4.35 -11.74 7.17
N GLY A 16 3.59 -11.83 8.27
CA GLY A 16 2.43 -12.73 8.39
C GLY A 16 1.54 -12.62 7.15
N THR A 17 1.03 -13.76 6.68
CA THR A 17 0.39 -13.93 5.37
C THR A 17 -0.88 -13.11 5.13
N SER A 18 -1.35 -12.30 6.10
CA SER A 18 -2.65 -11.63 6.04
C SER A 18 -2.51 -10.14 6.27
N PHE A 19 -2.88 -9.33 5.27
CA PHE A 19 -3.08 -7.89 5.46
C PHE A 19 -4.33 -7.63 6.28
N THR A 20 -4.25 -6.64 7.16
CA THR A 20 -5.36 -6.22 8.02
C THR A 20 -6.31 -5.25 7.30
N ALA A 21 -7.48 -5.02 7.88
CA ALA A 21 -8.38 -3.96 7.41
C ALA A 21 -7.73 -2.56 7.49
N GLU A 22 -6.82 -2.35 8.44
CA GLU A 22 -6.08 -1.10 8.57
C GLU A 22 -5.10 -0.87 7.42
N ASP A 23 -4.41 -1.93 6.99
CA ASP A 23 -3.51 -1.87 5.82
C ASP A 23 -4.28 -1.47 4.58
N ARG A 24 -5.43 -2.11 4.34
CA ARG A 24 -6.31 -1.77 3.22
C ARG A 24 -6.76 -0.31 3.30
N GLY A 25 -7.21 0.14 4.47
CA GLY A 25 -7.64 1.53 4.68
C GLY A 25 -6.52 2.54 4.38
N PHE A 26 -5.29 2.27 4.82
CA PHE A 26 -4.14 3.11 4.52
C PHE A 26 -3.82 3.13 3.02
N VAL A 27 -3.75 1.96 2.38
CA VAL A 27 -3.47 1.84 0.94
C VAL A 27 -4.51 2.58 0.12
N TYR A 28 -5.80 2.42 0.45
CA TYR A 28 -6.89 3.12 -0.22
C TYR A 28 -6.77 4.64 -0.07
N ALA A 29 -6.50 5.13 1.14
CA ALA A 29 -6.30 6.56 1.38
C ALA A 29 -5.13 7.14 0.57
N VAL A 30 -4.06 6.36 0.37
CA VAL A 30 -2.93 6.74 -0.49
C VAL A 30 -3.35 6.71 -1.96
N ALA A 31 -4.04 5.66 -2.43
CA ALA A 31 -4.51 5.54 -3.81
C ALA A 31 -5.44 6.68 -4.23
N ARG A 32 -6.33 7.13 -3.32
CA ARG A 32 -7.23 8.28 -3.51
C ARG A 32 -6.52 9.61 -3.79
N ARG A 33 -5.22 9.72 -3.51
CA ARG A 33 -4.40 10.88 -3.87
C ARG A 33 -3.96 10.88 -5.34
N PHE A 34 -4.06 9.74 -6.01
CA PHE A 34 -3.63 9.56 -7.41
C PHE A 34 -4.78 9.59 -8.40
N VAL A 35 -5.97 9.16 -7.99
CA VAL A 35 -7.16 9.02 -8.84
C VAL A 35 -8.40 9.65 -8.20
N ARG A 36 -9.31 10.20 -9.04
CA ARG A 36 -10.57 10.82 -8.57
C ARG A 36 -11.68 9.80 -8.35
N ALA A 37 -11.74 8.77 -9.20
CA ALA A 37 -12.76 7.73 -9.12
C ALA A 37 -12.49 6.82 -7.91
N PRO A 38 -13.50 6.52 -7.07
CA PRO A 38 -13.35 5.54 -5.98
C PRO A 38 -12.97 4.16 -6.49
N GLU A 39 -13.54 3.76 -7.63
CA GLU A 39 -13.35 2.44 -8.24
C GLU A 39 -11.90 2.23 -8.70
N ASP A 40 -11.31 3.25 -9.33
CA ASP A 40 -9.88 3.24 -9.66
C ASP A 40 -8.99 3.13 -8.41
N ALA A 41 -9.39 3.74 -7.30
CA ALA A 41 -8.64 3.65 -6.05
C ALA A 41 -8.75 2.26 -5.42
N GLU A 42 -9.90 1.60 -5.55
CA GLU A 42 -10.10 0.20 -5.17
C GLU A 42 -9.21 -0.73 -6.01
N ASP A 43 -9.18 -0.56 -7.34
CA ASP A 43 -8.30 -1.33 -8.23
C ASP A 43 -6.82 -1.21 -7.83
N ILE A 44 -6.36 0.03 -7.61
CA ILE A 44 -4.98 0.30 -7.17
C ILE A 44 -4.73 -0.34 -5.80
N THR A 45 -5.71 -0.30 -4.90
CA THR A 45 -5.60 -0.88 -3.55
C THR A 45 -5.41 -2.38 -3.61
N GLN A 46 -6.22 -3.07 -4.40
CA GLN A 46 -6.11 -4.51 -4.60
C GLN A 46 -4.74 -4.87 -5.19
N GLU A 47 -4.32 -4.21 -6.27
CA GLU A 47 -3.02 -4.47 -6.89
C GLU A 47 -1.86 -4.20 -5.92
N ALA A 48 -1.91 -3.10 -5.16
CA ALA A 48 -0.88 -2.78 -4.18
C ALA A 48 -0.77 -3.84 -3.08
N LEU A 49 -1.89 -4.34 -2.56
CA LEU A 49 -1.89 -5.41 -1.57
C LEU A 49 -1.38 -6.74 -2.16
N LEU A 50 -1.74 -7.07 -3.41
CA LEU A 50 -1.20 -8.25 -4.10
C LEU A 50 0.32 -8.14 -4.30
N LEU A 51 0.83 -6.98 -4.71
CA LEU A 51 2.27 -6.75 -4.83
C LEU A 51 2.96 -6.80 -3.48
N ALA A 52 2.37 -6.20 -2.45
CA ALA A 52 2.89 -6.28 -1.10
C ALA A 52 2.96 -7.73 -0.62
N TYR A 53 1.92 -8.54 -0.88
CA TYR A 53 1.95 -9.96 -0.56
C TYR A 53 3.11 -10.67 -1.26
N ARG A 54 3.31 -10.43 -2.55
CA ARG A 54 4.39 -11.06 -3.35
C ARG A 54 5.79 -10.66 -2.87
N TYR A 55 5.97 -9.41 -2.43
CA TYR A 55 7.29 -8.89 -2.03
C TYR A 55 7.52 -8.88 -0.52
N ARG A 56 6.60 -9.46 0.26
CA ARG A 56 6.63 -9.42 1.72
C ARG A 56 7.91 -10.03 2.32
N ASP A 57 8.43 -11.08 1.68
CA ASP A 57 9.65 -11.79 2.11
C ASP A 57 10.93 -11.02 1.75
N ALA A 58 10.84 -10.08 0.79
CA ALA A 58 11.95 -9.21 0.42
C ALA A 58 12.07 -7.97 1.32
N PHE A 59 11.11 -7.75 2.22
CA PHE A 59 11.16 -6.64 3.17
C PHE A 59 12.17 -6.95 4.29
N ARG A 60 13.33 -6.29 4.22
CA ARG A 60 14.46 -6.51 5.15
C ARG A 60 14.35 -5.76 6.48
N GLY A 61 13.29 -4.98 6.70
CA GLY A 61 13.12 -4.18 7.91
C GLY A 61 13.92 -2.86 7.96
N ASP A 62 14.68 -2.53 6.93
CA ASP A 62 15.49 -1.29 6.85
C ASP A 62 14.64 0.01 6.85
N ALA A 63 13.35 -0.10 6.56
CA ALA A 63 12.39 1.00 6.59
C ALA A 63 11.18 0.62 7.42
N ARG A 64 10.41 1.59 7.92
CA ARG A 64 9.14 1.31 8.59
C ARG A 64 8.18 0.60 7.64
N TYR A 65 7.42 -0.36 8.15
CA TYR A 65 6.42 -1.12 7.38
C TYR A 65 5.48 -0.23 6.56
N ARG A 66 4.88 0.80 7.16
CA ARG A 66 4.02 1.76 6.44
C ARG A 66 4.75 2.53 5.34
N THR A 67 6.03 2.82 5.50
CA THR A 67 6.85 3.46 4.46
C THR A 67 7.04 2.51 3.28
N TRP A 68 7.29 1.22 3.55
CA TRP A 68 7.36 0.21 2.50
C TRP A 68 6.03 0.03 1.77
N LEU A 69 4.91 -0.07 2.52
CA LEU A 69 3.57 -0.19 1.95
C LEU A 69 3.21 1.03 1.09
N TYR A 70 3.51 2.24 1.56
CA TYR A 70 3.35 3.48 0.79
C TYR A 70 4.11 3.44 -0.55
N ARG A 71 5.36 2.95 -0.55
CA ARG A 71 6.17 2.84 -1.78
C ARG A 71 5.55 1.86 -2.77
N ILE A 72 4.96 0.77 -2.30
CA ILE A 72 4.26 -0.18 -3.17
C ILE A 72 2.99 0.46 -3.75
N THR A 73 2.17 1.09 -2.92
CA THR A 73 0.94 1.76 -3.39
C THR A 73 1.22 2.85 -4.41
N THR A 74 2.23 3.68 -4.18
CA THR A 74 2.61 4.73 -5.14
C THR A 74 3.10 4.16 -6.46
N ARG A 75 3.88 3.06 -6.45
CA ARG A 75 4.28 2.34 -7.67
C ARG A 75 3.08 1.74 -8.41
N ALA A 76 2.15 1.11 -7.69
CA ALA A 76 0.93 0.55 -8.25
C ALA A 76 0.07 1.65 -8.91
N ALA A 77 -0.14 2.77 -8.21
CA ALA A 77 -0.91 3.91 -8.70
C ALA A 77 -0.29 4.53 -9.97
N LEU A 78 1.03 4.75 -9.99
CA LEU A 78 1.70 5.28 -11.18
C LEU A 78 1.62 4.31 -12.37
N THR A 79 1.72 3.00 -12.12
CA THR A 79 1.55 1.98 -13.16
C THR A 79 0.12 1.96 -13.69
N TYR A 80 -0.86 2.06 -12.81
CA TYR A 80 -2.27 2.15 -13.17
C TYR A 80 -2.56 3.36 -14.07
N LEU A 81 -2.08 4.55 -13.69
CA LEU A 81 -2.24 5.78 -14.46
C LEU A 81 -1.60 5.66 -15.86
N ARG A 82 -0.40 5.06 -15.94
CA ARG A 82 0.27 4.79 -17.22
C ARG A 82 -0.52 3.83 -18.10
N ARG A 83 -1.05 2.73 -17.52
CA ARG A 83 -1.81 1.71 -18.26
C ARG A 83 -3.17 2.22 -18.76
N THR A 84 -3.82 3.09 -17.99
CA THR A 84 -5.16 3.61 -18.29
C THR A 84 -5.13 4.91 -19.10
N GLY A 85 -3.96 5.51 -19.32
CA GLY A 85 -3.83 6.83 -19.95
C GLY A 85 -4.40 7.97 -19.08
N ARG A 86 -4.70 7.71 -17.80
CA ARG A 86 -5.26 8.71 -16.88
C ARG A 86 -4.15 9.60 -16.32
N SER A 87 -4.48 10.87 -16.12
CA SER A 87 -3.59 11.82 -15.46
C SER A 87 -3.76 11.75 -13.94
N ARG A 88 -2.64 11.89 -13.20
CA ARG A 88 -2.69 11.98 -11.73
C ARG A 88 -3.54 13.19 -11.32
N VAL A 89 -4.29 13.05 -10.24
CA VAL A 89 -4.98 14.19 -9.62
C VAL A 89 -3.98 15.30 -9.33
N ARG A 90 -4.24 16.47 -9.90
CA ARG A 90 -3.65 17.74 -9.47
C ARG A 90 -4.54 18.24 -8.33
N VAL A 91 -3.96 18.31 -7.14
CA VAL A 91 -4.56 18.92 -5.95
C VAL A 91 -4.18 20.40 -5.96
#